data_AF-X1QVJ3-F1
#
_entry.id   AF-X1QVJ3-F1
#
_cell.length_a   1.000
_cell.length_b   1.000
_cell.length_c   1.000
_cell.angle_alpha   90.00
_cell.angle_beta   90.00
_cell.angle_gamma   90.00
#
_symmetry.space_group_name_H-M   'P 1'
#
loop_
_entity.id
_entity.type
_entity.pdbx_description
1 polymer ?
#
loop_
_entity_poly.entity_id
_entity_poly.type
_entity_poly.pdbx_seq_one_letter_code
_entity_poly.pdbx_strand_id
1 'polypeptide(L)'
;MGLEPLEEKWKSFGWEVIKVDGNDVEQLEKALKSAPVIKNKPTIFMAYTIKGKGVSFIENDAGWHHKIPTYEQLQQAIKELSKEDLWRVSHECHE
;
A
#
# COMPACT_ATOMS: atom_id res chain seq x y z
N MET A 1 8.77 21.12 -9.47
CA MET A 1 9.66 20.12 -10.09
C MET A 1 8.85 18.82 -10.18
N GLY A 2 8.65 18.27 -11.38
CA GLY A 2 7.85 17.05 -11.55
C GLY A 2 8.65 15.81 -11.13
N LEU A 3 8.06 14.95 -10.30
CA LEU A 3 8.71 13.71 -9.86
C LEU A 3 8.69 12.62 -10.95
N GLU A 4 7.78 12.72 -11.90
CA GLU A 4 7.65 11.75 -12.99
C GLU A 4 8.67 11.93 -14.13
N PRO A 5 8.99 10.85 -14.88
CA PRO A 5 8.64 9.45 -14.61
C PRO A 5 9.56 8.81 -13.55
N LEU A 6 9.02 8.40 -12.39
CA LEU A 6 9.85 7.92 -11.28
C LEU A 6 10.50 6.56 -11.56
N GLU A 7 9.79 5.68 -12.28
CA GLU A 7 10.29 4.35 -12.67
C GLU A 7 11.55 4.44 -13.53
N GLU A 8 11.52 5.27 -14.57
CA GLU A 8 12.65 5.43 -15.48
C GLU A 8 13.85 6.06 -14.80
N LYS A 9 13.63 6.95 -13.82
CA LYS A 9 14.69 7.49 -12.97
C LYS A 9 15.39 6.37 -12.20
N TRP A 10 14.64 5.48 -11.53
CA TRP A 10 15.22 4.34 -10.82
C TRP A 10 15.95 3.35 -11.74
N LYS A 11 15.35 3.03 -12.90
CA LYS A 11 16.02 2.19 -13.91
C LYS A 11 17.32 2.81 -14.40
N SER A 12 17.37 4.12 -14.59
CA SER A 12 18.59 4.83 -15.01
C SER A 12 19.73 4.76 -13.98
N PHE A 13 19.39 4.62 -12.70
CA PHE A 13 20.37 4.36 -11.62
C PHE A 13 20.77 2.88 -11.52
N GLY A 14 20.33 2.02 -12.45
CA GLY A 14 20.66 0.60 -12.50
C GLY A 14 19.80 -0.29 -11.62
N TRP A 15 18.68 0.20 -11.09
CA TRP A 15 17.77 -0.59 -10.26
C TRP A 15 16.82 -1.45 -11.10
N GLU A 16 16.44 -2.59 -10.53
CA GLU A 16 15.27 -3.35 -10.98
C GLU A 16 14.02 -2.76 -10.32
N VAL A 17 13.02 -2.42 -11.11
CA VAL A 17 11.82 -1.72 -10.64
C VAL A 17 10.62 -2.65 -10.79
N ILE A 18 10.06 -3.05 -9.66
CA ILE A 18 8.89 -3.94 -9.59
C ILE A 18 7.70 -3.13 -9.09
N LYS A 19 6.60 -3.12 -9.84
CA LYS A 19 5.35 -2.48 -9.41
C LYS A 19 4.54 -3.47 -8.59
N VAL A 20 3.99 -3.01 -7.47
CA VAL A 20 3.12 -3.80 -6.61
C VAL A 20 1.96 -2.94 -6.12
N ASP A 21 0.79 -3.55 -5.91
CA ASP A 21 -0.27 -2.96 -5.10
C ASP A 21 0.20 -2.94 -3.64
N GLY A 22 0.37 -1.75 -3.09
CA GLY A 22 0.84 -1.56 -1.73
C GLY A 22 -0.22 -1.89 -0.66
N ASN A 23 -1.46 -2.19 -1.06
CA ASN A 23 -2.55 -2.58 -0.15
C ASN A 23 -2.84 -4.10 -0.22
N ASP A 24 -2.14 -4.86 -1.07
CA ASP A 24 -2.24 -6.32 -1.15
C ASP A 24 -1.06 -6.97 -0.41
N VAL A 25 -1.32 -7.40 0.82
CA VAL A 25 -0.31 -8.01 1.70
C VAL A 25 0.26 -9.31 1.11
N GLU A 26 -0.56 -10.12 0.44
CA GLU A 26 -0.07 -11.37 -0.16
C GLU A 26 0.83 -11.12 -1.34
N GLN A 27 0.45 -10.18 -2.21
CA GLN A 27 1.28 -9.79 -3.34
C GLN A 27 2.62 -9.21 -2.86
N LEU A 28 2.59 -8.35 -1.82
CA LEU A 28 3.79 -7.82 -1.20
C LEU A 28 4.67 -8.93 -0.61
N GLU A 29 4.10 -9.88 0.11
CA GLU A 29 4.85 -11.00 0.68
C GLU A 29 5.52 -11.83 -0.42
N LYS A 30 4.78 -12.21 -1.47
CA LYS A 30 5.29 -12.94 -2.64
C LYS A 30 6.42 -12.17 -3.32
N ALA A 31 6.24 -10.87 -3.53
CA ALA A 31 7.23 -10.00 -4.17
C ALA A 31 8.52 -9.87 -3.33
N LEU A 32 8.39 -9.62 -2.02
CA LEU A 32 9.54 -9.48 -1.12
C LEU A 32 10.34 -10.78 -0.97
N LYS A 33 9.67 -11.95 -0.94
CA LYS A 33 10.33 -13.26 -0.93
C LYS A 33 11.15 -13.54 -2.20
N SER A 34 10.81 -12.89 -3.31
CA SER A 34 11.54 -13.02 -4.57
C SER A 34 12.79 -12.12 -4.67
N ALA A 35 13.07 -11.28 -3.66
CA ALA A 35 14.18 -10.34 -3.68
C ALA A 35 15.53 -11.00 -3.31
N PRO A 36 16.66 -10.60 -3.95
CA PRO A 36 16.72 -9.73 -5.12
C PRO A 36 16.19 -10.46 -6.37
N VAL A 37 15.39 -9.76 -7.19
CA VAL A 37 14.76 -10.35 -8.38
C VAL A 37 15.81 -10.68 -9.46
N ILE A 38 16.85 -9.86 -9.56
CA ILE A 38 17.97 -10.07 -10.47
C ILE A 38 19.26 -10.11 -9.66
N LYS A 39 20.05 -11.18 -9.84
CA LYS A 39 21.35 -11.34 -9.17
C LYS A 39 22.27 -10.15 -9.48
N ASN A 40 22.93 -9.63 -8.45
CA ASN A 40 23.85 -8.48 -8.52
C ASN A 40 23.20 -7.15 -8.99
N LYS A 41 21.87 -7.02 -8.94
CA LYS A 41 21.16 -5.77 -9.25
C LYS A 41 20.21 -5.41 -8.10
N PRO A 42 20.23 -4.19 -7.56
CA PRO A 42 19.31 -3.81 -6.49
C PRO A 42 17.87 -3.78 -7.00
N THR A 43 16.91 -4.14 -6.15
CA THR A 43 15.48 -4.15 -6.49
C THR A 43 14.75 -3.09 -5.67
N ILE A 44 13.90 -2.30 -6.32
CA ILE A 44 12.93 -1.40 -5.69
C ILE A 44 11.52 -1.88 -6.01
N PHE A 45 10.72 -2.03 -4.97
CA PHE A 45 9.29 -2.30 -5.09
C PHE A 45 8.54 -0.97 -5.01
N MET A 46 8.02 -0.51 -6.14
CA MET A 46 7.16 0.67 -6.22
C MET A 46 5.74 0.28 -5.83
N ALA A 47 5.44 0.46 -4.54
CA ALA A 47 4.15 0.14 -3.95
C ALA A 47 3.14 1.27 -4.16
N TYR A 48 2.12 1.01 -4.97
CA TYR A 48 1.02 1.94 -5.22
C TYR A 48 0.01 1.82 -4.09
N THR A 49 -0.11 2.84 -3.25
CA THR A 49 -0.94 2.84 -2.05
C THR A 49 -2.06 3.86 -2.12
N ILE A 50 -3.11 3.66 -1.33
CA ILE A 50 -4.11 4.68 -1.06
C ILE A 50 -3.78 5.26 0.32
N LYS A 51 -3.50 6.57 0.38
CA LYS A 51 -3.23 7.22 1.67
C LYS A 51 -4.49 7.13 2.52
N GLY A 52 -4.40 6.51 3.70
CA GLY A 52 -5.55 6.33 4.59
C GLY A 52 -6.49 5.19 4.21
N LYS A 53 -6.00 4.21 3.42
CA LYS A 53 -6.76 3.02 2.99
C LYS A 53 -7.59 2.42 4.13
N GLY A 54 -8.86 2.12 3.86
CA GLY A 54 -9.78 1.45 4.78
C GLY A 54 -10.57 2.39 5.70
N VAL A 55 -10.30 3.71 5.65
CA VAL A 55 -11.08 4.72 6.38
C VAL A 55 -11.61 5.77 5.40
N SER A 56 -12.92 5.75 5.16
CA SER A 56 -13.61 6.46 4.08
C SER A 56 -13.36 7.97 4.06
N PHE A 57 -13.27 8.60 5.23
CA PHE A 57 -13.06 10.05 5.36
C PHE A 57 -11.58 10.47 5.39
N ILE A 58 -10.65 9.50 5.34
CA ILE A 58 -9.20 9.72 5.32
C ILE A 58 -8.62 9.40 3.93
N GLU A 59 -9.21 8.43 3.21
CA GLU A 59 -8.72 7.98 1.90
C GLU A 59 -8.46 9.15 0.94
N ASN A 60 -7.22 9.23 0.43
CA ASN A 60 -6.74 10.23 -0.52
C ASN A 60 -6.86 11.70 -0.07
N ASP A 61 -7.01 11.97 1.22
CA ASP A 61 -7.07 13.33 1.76
C ASP A 61 -5.71 13.78 2.33
N ALA A 62 -5.18 14.85 1.75
CA ALA A 62 -3.92 15.46 2.16
C ALA A 62 -3.95 15.99 3.61
N GLY A 63 -5.08 16.53 4.06
CA GLY A 63 -5.28 17.13 5.38
C GLY A 63 -5.10 16.15 6.53
N TRP A 64 -5.26 14.85 6.27
CA TRP A 64 -5.04 13.80 7.26
C TRP A 64 -3.59 13.35 7.43
N HIS A 65 -2.61 14.08 6.87
CA HIS A 65 -1.20 13.73 7.09
C HIS A 65 -0.74 13.92 8.55
N HIS A 66 -1.25 14.96 9.23
CA HIS A 66 -0.87 15.30 10.60
C HIS A 66 -2.07 15.49 11.53
N LYS A 67 -3.29 15.22 11.04
CA LYS A 67 -4.52 15.44 11.80
C LYS A 67 -4.78 14.26 12.72
N ILE A 68 -5.16 14.58 13.96
CA ILE A 68 -5.56 13.60 14.96
C ILE A 68 -7.09 13.42 14.87
N PRO A 69 -7.61 12.19 14.74
CA PRO A 69 -9.05 11.95 14.76
C PRO A 69 -9.68 12.38 16.09
N THR A 70 -10.90 12.91 16.02
CA THR A 70 -11.76 13.05 17.21
C THR A 70 -12.21 11.67 17.71
N TYR A 71 -12.76 11.60 18.93
CA TYR A 71 -13.27 10.34 19.47
C TYR A 71 -14.33 9.71 18.54
N GLU A 72 -15.26 10.51 18.01
CA GLU A 72 -16.29 10.02 17.08
C GLU A 72 -15.70 9.48 15.77
N GLN A 73 -14.73 10.19 15.19
CA GLN A 73 -14.03 9.76 13.98
C GLN A 73 -13.22 8.48 14.21
N LEU A 74 -12.61 8.34 15.39
CA LEU A 74 -11.93 7.11 15.79
C LEU A 74 -12.90 5.93 15.84
N GLN A 75 -14.07 6.10 16.47
CA GLN A 75 -15.08 5.04 16.52
C GLN A 75 -15.58 4.66 15.13
N GLN A 76 -15.79 5.65 14.24
CA GLN A 76 -16.15 5.39 12.86
C GLN A 76 -15.06 4.62 12.10
N ALA A 77 -13.80 5.02 12.23
CA ALA A 77 -12.67 4.34 11.60
C ALA A 77 -12.55 2.88 12.05
N ILE A 78 -12.65 2.61 13.36
CA ILE A 78 -12.64 1.24 13.90
C ILE A 78 -13.77 0.41 13.30
N LYS A 79 -14.97 0.98 13.18
CA LYS A 79 -16.13 0.30 12.58
C LYS A 79 -15.94 0.01 11.10
N GLU A 80 -15.27 0.88 10.35
CA GLU A 80 -14.99 0.67 8.93
C GLU A 80 -13.94 -0.43 8.74
N LEU A 81 -12.82 -0.36 9.46
CA LEU A 81 -11.74 -1.36 9.38
C LEU A 81 -12.21 -2.75 9.82
N SER A 82 -12.97 -2.84 10.91
CA SER A 82 -13.48 -4.14 11.39
C SER A 82 -14.49 -4.79 10.43
N LYS A 83 -15.24 -4.01 9.64
CA LYS A 83 -16.10 -4.56 8.58
C LYS A 83 -15.29 -5.12 7.42
N GLU A 84 -14.18 -4.47 7.07
CA GLU A 84 -13.28 -4.92 6.01
C GLU A 84 -12.60 -6.24 6.40
N ASP A 85 -12.17 -6.38 7.66
CA ASP A 85 -11.64 -7.63 8.20
C ASP A 85 -12.68 -8.76 8.19
N LEU A 86 -13.93 -8.47 8.60
CA LEU A 86 -15.01 -9.45 8.56
C LEU A 86 -15.33 -9.92 7.13
N TRP A 87 -15.27 -9.02 6.14
CA TRP A 87 -15.44 -9.38 4.73
C TRP A 87 -14.32 -10.32 4.25
N ARG A 88 -13.05 -10.01 4.55
CA ARG A 88 -11.91 -10.85 4.16
C ARG A 88 -12.00 -12.26 4.75
N VAL A 89 -12.26 -12.38 6.05
CA VAL A 89 -12.44 -13.68 6.72
C VAL A 89 -13.60 -14.46 6.12
N SER A 90 -14.71 -13.79 5.76
CA SER A 90 -15.87 -14.46 5.18
C SER A 90 -15.65 -14.98 3.75
N HIS A 91 -14.64 -14.47 3.04
CA HIS A 91 -14.34 -14.86 1.65
C HIS A 91 -13.08 -15.72 1.50
N GLU A 92 -12.15 -15.70 2.46
CA GLU A 92 -11.06 -16.69 2.55
C GLU A 92 -11.56 -18.07 3.03
N CYS A 93 -12.73 -18.15 3.68
CA CYS A 93 -13.28 -19.40 4.21
C CYS A 93 -13.98 -20.29 3.15
N HIS A 94 -13.86 -19.95 1.86
CA HIS A 94 -14.52 -20.62 0.73
C HIS A 94 -13.55 -21.23 -0.31
N GLU A 95 -12.28 -21.43 0.05
CA GLU A 95 -11.32 -22.28 -0.70
C GLU A 95 -10.84 -23.48 0.13
#